data_AF-A0A383F118-F1
#
_entry.id   AF-A0A383F118-F1
#
_cell.length_a   1.000
_cell.length_b   1.000
_cell.length_c   1.000
_cell.angle_alpha   90.00
_cell.angle_beta   90.00
_cell.angle_gamma   90.00
#
_symmetry.space_group_name_H-M   'P 1'
#
loop_
_entity.id
_entity.type
_entity.pdbx_description
1 polymer ?
#
loop_
_entity_poly.entity_id
_entity_poly.type
_entity_poly.pdbx_seq_one_letter_code
_entity_poly.pdbx_strand_id
1 'polypeptide(L)'
;MKKLFLALICVSFLSTDLVAQYKYTVVTTIESIIPMGLGRSRIVMPKQELNYENITMERVDGKLDKTKKVKREDARIGNFEETKILNLFSGVGISFENIASNDAAISSKLSAMSAEGWELVHSMMG
;
A
#
# COMPACT_ATOMS: atom_id res chain seq x y z
N MET A 1 24.43 -43.51 -18.96
CA MET A 1 24.23 -42.20 -19.64
C MET A 1 22.78 -41.72 -19.61
N LYS A 2 21.77 -42.53 -20.00
CA LYS A 2 20.34 -42.14 -19.96
C LYS A 2 19.81 -41.70 -18.59
N LYS A 3 20.25 -42.36 -17.50
CA LYS A 3 19.85 -42.02 -16.11
C LYS A 3 20.42 -40.67 -15.63
N LEU A 4 21.63 -40.31 -16.09
CA LEU A 4 22.26 -39.03 -15.78
C LEU A 4 21.60 -37.89 -16.56
N PHE A 5 21.19 -38.17 -17.80
CA PHE A 5 20.42 -37.23 -18.63
C PHE A 5 19.04 -36.93 -18.03
N LEU A 6 18.35 -37.96 -17.51
CA LEU A 6 17.05 -37.80 -16.83
C LEU A 6 17.17 -37.02 -15.51
N ALA A 7 18.24 -37.25 -14.75
CA ALA A 7 18.53 -36.48 -13.53
C ALA A 7 18.81 -35.00 -13.85
N LEU A 8 19.54 -34.71 -14.94
CA LEU A 8 19.83 -33.35 -15.36
C LEU A 8 18.57 -32.59 -15.81
N ILE A 9 17.63 -33.28 -16.47
CA ILE A 9 16.30 -32.74 -16.82
C ILE A 9 15.48 -32.44 -15.56
N CYS A 10 15.46 -33.34 -14.57
CA CYS A 10 14.77 -33.10 -13.30
C CYS A 10 15.34 -31.90 -12.52
N VAL A 11 16.66 -31.66 -12.57
CA VAL A 11 17.30 -30.51 -11.92
C VAL A 11 16.98 -29.21 -12.67
N SER A 12 16.83 -29.24 -14.00
CA SER A 12 16.51 -28.05 -14.80
C SER A 12 15.11 -27.47 -14.53
N PHE A 13 14.20 -28.24 -13.93
CA PHE A 13 12.89 -27.74 -13.49
C PHE A 13 12.89 -27.11 -12.09
N LEU A 14 14.00 -27.15 -11.34
CA LEU A 14 14.10 -26.56 -10.00
C LEU A 14 14.43 -25.06 -10.02
N SER A 15 14.55 -24.43 -11.18
CA SER A 15 15.10 -23.08 -11.30
C SER A 15 14.38 -22.25 -12.36
N THR A 16 13.07 -22.09 -12.20
CA THR A 16 12.35 -21.02 -12.88
C THR A 16 11.68 -20.15 -11.82
N ASP A 17 12.45 -19.25 -11.22
CA ASP A 17 11.89 -17.99 -10.77
C ASP A 17 11.44 -17.27 -12.04
N LEU A 18 10.16 -17.45 -12.40
CA LEU A 18 9.50 -16.58 -13.36
C LEU A 18 9.86 -15.14 -12.97
N VAL A 19 10.21 -14.31 -13.95
CA VAL A 19 10.39 -12.87 -13.76
C VAL A 19 9.06 -12.31 -13.24
N ALA A 20 8.91 -12.29 -11.91
CA ALA A 20 7.69 -11.86 -11.26
C ALA A 20 7.63 -10.34 -11.34
N GLN A 21 6.57 -9.82 -11.96
CA GLN A 21 6.32 -8.39 -11.93
C GLN A 21 5.84 -8.02 -10.53
N TYR A 22 6.69 -7.34 -9.76
CA TYR A 22 6.31 -6.87 -8.44
C TYR A 22 5.22 -5.81 -8.55
N LYS A 23 4.16 -6.00 -7.75
CA LYS A 23 3.13 -4.99 -7.52
C LYS A 23 3.35 -4.39 -6.15
N TYR A 24 3.20 -3.07 -6.07
CA TYR A 24 3.30 -2.33 -4.81
C TYR A 24 1.93 -1.75 -4.45
N THR A 25 1.67 -1.68 -3.16
CA THR A 25 0.52 -0.97 -2.60
C THR A 25 0.98 -0.19 -1.37
N VAL A 26 0.29 0.91 -1.07
CA VAL A 26 0.56 1.74 0.10
C VAL A 26 -0.58 1.55 1.09
N VAL A 27 -0.22 1.20 2.32
CA VAL A 27 -1.14 1.20 3.46
C VAL A 27 -0.83 2.44 4.29
N THR A 28 -1.82 3.32 4.41
CA THR A 28 -1.66 4.60 5.12
C THR A 28 -2.39 4.54 6.45
N THR A 29 -1.68 4.79 7.55
CA THR A 29 -2.29 5.00 8.86
C THR A 29 -2.40 6.49 9.13
N ILE A 30 -3.60 6.93 9.52
CA ILE A 30 -3.91 8.31 9.89
C ILE A 30 -4.38 8.28 11.34
N GLU A 31 -3.64 8.92 12.23
CA GLU A 31 -4.03 9.10 13.63
C GLU A 31 -4.42 10.55 13.89
N SER A 32 -5.64 10.74 14.36
CA SER A 32 -6.18 12.06 14.58
C SER A 32 -5.72 12.62 15.93
N ILE A 33 -5.11 13.80 15.85
CA ILE A 33 -4.70 14.60 17.01
C ILE A 33 -5.78 15.58 17.48
N ILE A 34 -6.97 15.52 16.89
CA ILE A 34 -8.09 16.41 17.26
C ILE A 34 -8.54 16.05 18.69
N PRO A 35 -8.51 17.01 19.64
CA PRO A 35 -8.92 16.75 21.02
C PRO A 35 -10.38 16.35 21.15
N MET A 36 -10.76 15.92 22.36
CA MET A 36 -12.14 15.49 22.69
C MET A 36 -12.64 14.28 21.89
N GLY A 37 -11.74 13.54 21.24
CA GLY A 37 -12.10 12.35 20.48
C GLY A 37 -12.94 12.62 19.23
N LEU A 38 -13.00 13.87 18.74
CA LEU A 38 -13.75 14.24 17.53
C LEU A 38 -13.02 13.89 16.22
N GLY A 39 -11.82 13.35 16.35
CA GLY A 39 -10.97 12.92 15.25
C GLY A 39 -11.52 11.76 14.42
N ARG A 40 -10.87 11.50 13.28
CA ARG A 40 -11.17 10.39 12.38
C ARG A 40 -9.91 9.62 12.04
N SER A 41 -9.48 8.76 12.96
CA SER A 41 -8.32 7.91 12.75
C SER A 41 -8.67 6.69 11.88
N ARG A 42 -7.86 6.41 10.85
CA ARG A 42 -8.15 5.38 9.83
C ARG A 42 -6.88 4.71 9.34
N ILE A 43 -6.96 3.43 9.03
CA ILE A 43 -6.05 2.78 8.10
C ILE A 43 -6.73 2.80 6.73
N VAL A 44 -6.04 3.27 5.69
CA VAL A 44 -6.57 3.41 4.34
C VAL A 44 -5.68 2.61 3.38
N MET A 45 -6.29 1.81 2.52
CA MET A 45 -5.56 1.03 1.50
C MET A 45 -6.34 1.02 0.18
N PRO A 46 -5.71 1.34 -0.96
CA PRO A 46 -6.38 1.28 -2.25
C PRO A 46 -6.74 -0.16 -2.63
N LYS A 47 -7.92 -0.34 -3.25
CA LYS A 47 -8.38 -1.62 -3.83
C LYS A 47 -8.54 -1.54 -5.35
N GLN A 48 -8.09 -0.45 -5.94
CA GLN A 48 -8.18 -0.15 -7.36
C GLN A 48 -6.81 0.29 -7.87
N GLU A 49 -6.45 -0.21 -9.04
CA GLU A 49 -5.26 0.27 -9.75
C GLU A 49 -5.56 1.59 -10.47
N LEU A 50 -4.58 2.50 -10.46
CA LEU A 50 -4.63 3.77 -11.16
C LEU A 50 -3.37 3.86 -12.03
N ASN A 51 -3.54 3.98 -13.35
CA ASN A 51 -2.40 4.24 -14.23
C ASN A 51 -1.97 5.71 -14.08
N TYR A 52 -0.80 5.94 -13.47
CA TYR A 52 -0.27 7.29 -13.25
C TYR A 52 -0.03 8.06 -14.56
N GLU A 53 0.25 7.37 -15.66
CA GLU A 53 0.45 8.01 -16.97
C GLU A 53 -0.80 8.76 -17.41
N ASN A 54 -2.00 8.24 -17.11
CA ASN A 54 -3.26 8.90 -17.45
C ASN A 54 -3.45 10.24 -16.72
N ILE A 55 -2.74 10.45 -15.61
CA ILE A 55 -2.81 11.65 -14.79
C ILE A 55 -1.52 12.47 -14.74
N THR A 56 -0.54 12.11 -15.59
CA THR A 56 0.75 12.79 -15.67
C THR A 56 0.80 13.73 -16.88
N MET A 57 1.22 14.97 -16.65
CA MET A 57 1.45 15.96 -17.70
C MET A 57 2.95 16.20 -17.84
N GLU A 58 3.47 16.12 -19.05
CA GLU A 58 4.88 16.38 -19.34
C GLU A 58 5.12 17.83 -19.76
N ARG A 59 6.33 18.29 -19.52
CA ARG A 59 6.81 19.60 -19.98
C ARG A 59 8.13 19.41 -20.72
N VAL A 60 8.22 19.98 -21.92
CA VAL A 60 9.46 20.06 -22.69
C VAL A 60 9.81 21.54 -22.82
N ASP A 61 11.04 21.91 -22.47
CA ASP A 61 11.52 23.31 -22.41
C ASP A 61 10.60 24.24 -21.59
N GLY A 62 10.05 23.71 -20.49
CA GLY A 62 9.12 24.42 -19.60
C GLY A 62 7.70 24.59 -20.16
N LYS A 63 7.46 24.23 -21.42
CA LYS A 63 6.15 24.31 -22.07
C LYS A 63 5.37 23.03 -21.83
N LEU A 64 4.12 23.20 -21.42
CA LEU A 64 3.16 22.11 -21.25
C LEU A 64 2.72 21.60 -22.62
N ASP A 65 2.73 20.28 -22.80
CA ASP A 65 2.03 19.67 -23.93
C ASP A 65 0.51 19.90 -23.75
N LYS A 66 -0.10 20.60 -24.71
CA LYS A 66 -1.52 20.96 -24.69
C LYS A 66 -2.41 19.89 -25.32
N THR A 67 -1.83 18.88 -25.96
CA THR A 67 -2.58 17.80 -26.63
C THR A 67 -3.20 16.84 -25.61
N LYS A 68 -2.52 16.61 -24.50
CA LYS A 68 -3.01 15.83 -23.36
C LYS A 68 -3.78 16.73 -22.39
N LYS A 69 -4.98 16.32 -22.00
CA LYS A 69 -5.78 16.98 -20.96
C LYS A 69 -5.99 16.01 -19.81
N VAL A 70 -5.42 16.32 -18.65
CA VAL A 70 -5.61 15.58 -17.41
C VAL A 70 -6.57 16.36 -16.50
N LYS A 71 -7.61 15.70 -15.98
CA LYS A 71 -8.49 16.29 -14.97
C LYS A 71 -8.16 15.73 -13.58
N ARG A 72 -8.46 16.51 -12.55
CA ARG A 72 -8.21 16.09 -11.15
C ARG A 72 -9.08 14.90 -10.77
N GLU A 73 -10.30 14.84 -11.32
CA GLU A 73 -11.25 13.76 -11.10
C GLU A 73 -10.72 12.42 -11.58
N ASP A 74 -9.89 12.41 -12.63
CA ASP A 74 -9.27 11.20 -13.19
C ASP A 74 -8.26 10.57 -12.22
N ALA A 75 -7.73 11.35 -11.27
CA ALA A 75 -6.82 10.88 -10.22
C ALA A 75 -7.55 10.30 -8.99
N ARG A 76 -8.87 10.43 -8.90
CA ARG A 76 -9.65 9.95 -7.76
C ARG A 76 -10.02 8.48 -7.95
N ILE A 77 -9.64 7.63 -7.01
CA ILE A 77 -10.15 6.26 -6.91
C ILE A 77 -11.40 6.20 -6.03
N GLY A 78 -12.34 5.33 -6.38
CA GLY A 78 -13.59 5.14 -5.62
C GLY A 78 -13.60 3.88 -4.76
N ASN A 79 -12.74 2.90 -5.09
CA ASN A 79 -12.67 1.62 -4.39
C ASN A 79 -11.39 1.52 -3.55
N PHE A 80 -11.56 1.64 -2.23
CA PHE A 80 -10.52 1.53 -1.23
C PHE A 80 -11.10 0.98 0.07
N GLU A 81 -10.24 0.40 0.89
CA GLU A 81 -10.59 -0.12 2.20
C GLU A 81 -10.29 0.93 3.27
N GLU A 82 -11.22 1.12 4.20
CA GLU A 82 -11.02 1.93 5.41
C GLU A 82 -11.23 1.06 6.66
N THR A 83 -10.19 0.94 7.49
CA THR A 83 -10.31 0.35 8.82
C THR A 83 -10.37 1.46 9.86
N LYS A 84 -11.39 1.45 10.72
CA LYS A 84 -11.49 2.39 11.84
C LYS A 84 -10.51 2.00 12.93
N ILE A 85 -9.75 2.98 13.43
CA ILE A 85 -8.87 2.86 14.59
C ILE A 85 -9.18 4.01 15.57
N LEU A 86 -8.59 3.97 16.76
CA LEU A 86 -8.89 4.91 17.85
C LEU A 86 -8.14 6.24 17.65
N ASN A 87 -8.69 7.32 18.19
CA ASN A 87 -8.04 8.64 18.15
C ASN A 87 -6.91 8.71 19.17
N LEU A 88 -5.79 9.35 18.79
CA LEU A 88 -4.65 9.51 19.68
C LEU A 88 -5.00 10.37 20.91
N PHE A 89 -5.76 11.44 20.68
CA PHE A 89 -6.18 12.38 21.72
C PHE A 89 -7.62 12.15 22.19
N SER A 90 -7.77 12.18 23.50
CA SER A 90 -9.04 12.24 24.22
C SER A 90 -9.28 13.66 24.78
N GLY A 91 -10.30 13.82 25.62
CA GLY A 91 -10.50 15.07 26.38
C GLY A 91 -9.47 15.30 27.49
N VAL A 92 -8.76 14.25 27.92
CA VAL A 92 -7.77 14.33 29.02
C VAL A 92 -6.32 14.33 28.54
N GLY A 93 -6.10 14.20 27.22
CA GLY A 93 -4.77 14.12 26.61
C GLY A 93 -4.58 12.87 25.76
N ILE A 94 -3.32 12.47 25.56
CA ILE A 94 -2.93 11.29 24.77
C ILE A 94 -3.39 10.02 25.48
N SER A 95 -4.01 9.10 24.74
CA SER A 95 -4.37 7.77 25.25
C SER A 95 -3.37 6.72 24.78
N PHE A 96 -2.53 6.23 25.70
CA PHE A 96 -1.59 5.14 25.42
C PHE A 96 -2.28 3.80 25.15
N GLU A 97 -3.46 3.59 25.73
CA GLU A 97 -4.29 2.42 25.41
C GLU A 97 -4.77 2.47 23.97
N ASN A 98 -5.12 3.66 23.47
CA ASN A 98 -5.49 3.83 22.06
C ASN A 98 -4.30 3.57 21.15
N ILE A 99 -3.10 4.05 21.50
CA ILE A 99 -1.87 3.76 20.75
C ILE A 99 -1.63 2.25 20.68
N ALA A 100 -1.60 1.55 21.82
CA ALA A 100 -1.36 0.11 21.86
C ALA A 100 -2.43 -0.68 21.08
N SER A 101 -3.69 -0.25 21.14
CA SER A 101 -4.78 -0.86 20.38
C SER A 101 -4.64 -0.62 18.87
N ASN A 102 -4.21 0.57 18.47
CA ASN A 102 -3.94 0.92 17.08
C ASN A 102 -2.76 0.11 16.54
N ASP A 103 -1.68 -0.02 17.30
CA ASP A 103 -0.51 -0.84 16.94
C ASP A 103 -0.91 -2.31 16.73
N ALA A 104 -1.78 -2.85 17.59
CA ALA A 104 -2.33 -4.19 17.42
C ALA A 104 -3.17 -4.32 16.13
N ALA A 105 -3.98 -3.30 15.81
CA ALA A 105 -4.77 -3.29 14.58
C ALA A 105 -3.89 -3.21 13.32
N ILE A 106 -2.86 -2.36 13.33
CA ILE A 106 -1.88 -2.24 12.24
C ILE A 106 -1.13 -3.56 12.07
N SER A 107 -0.64 -4.15 13.16
CA SER A 107 0.04 -5.45 13.14
C SER A 107 -0.85 -6.56 12.58
N SER A 108 -2.14 -6.57 12.95
CA SER A 108 -3.12 -7.50 12.41
C SER A 108 -3.30 -7.32 10.90
N LYS A 109 -3.36 -6.07 10.40
CA LYS A 109 -3.49 -5.79 8.96
C LYS A 109 -2.26 -6.25 8.18
N LEU A 110 -1.07 -5.92 8.67
CA LEU A 110 0.19 -6.32 8.03
C LEU A 110 0.37 -7.84 8.04
N SER A 111 -0.02 -8.51 9.13
CA SER A 111 0.00 -9.97 9.21
C SER A 111 -0.96 -10.62 8.21
N ALA A 112 -2.17 -10.08 8.04
CA ALA A 112 -3.11 -10.56 7.03
C ALA A 112 -2.56 -10.39 5.61
N MET A 113 -1.96 -9.22 5.30
CA MET A 113 -1.33 -8.99 4.01
C MET A 113 -0.14 -9.92 3.77
N SER A 114 0.67 -10.20 4.80
CA SER A 114 1.74 -11.17 4.71
C SER A 114 1.23 -12.57 4.39
N ALA A 115 0.12 -13.00 5.00
CA ALA A 115 -0.54 -14.26 4.69
C ALA A 115 -1.12 -14.30 3.26
N GLU A 116 -1.49 -13.14 2.69
CA GLU A 116 -1.90 -12.98 1.29
C GLU A 116 -0.70 -12.96 0.31
N GLY A 117 0.54 -13.03 0.80
CA GLY A 117 1.76 -13.04 -0.01
C GLY A 117 2.39 -11.68 -0.25
N TRP A 118 1.95 -10.62 0.45
CA TRP A 118 2.60 -9.31 0.40
C TRP A 118 3.84 -9.28 1.28
N GLU A 119 4.88 -8.60 0.82
CA GLU A 119 6.10 -8.33 1.58
C GLU A 119 6.16 -6.86 2.00
N LEU A 120 6.51 -6.60 3.25
CA LEU A 120 6.77 -5.24 3.73
C LEU A 120 8.15 -4.79 3.27
N VAL A 121 8.19 -3.87 2.31
CA VAL A 121 9.44 -3.35 1.73
C VAL A 121 9.96 -2.11 2.45
N HIS A 122 9.06 -1.22 2.88
CA HIS A 122 9.41 0.04 3.53
C HIS A 122 8.28 0.55 4.42
N SER A 123 8.64 1.25 5.49
CA SER A 123 7.73 2.02 6.34
C SER A 123 8.27 3.44 6.51
N MET A 124 7.39 4.42 6.35
CA MET A 124 7.71 5.84 6.50
C MET A 124 6.68 6.51 7.41
N MET A 125 7.14 7.48 8.20
CA MET A 125 6.29 8.37 8.98
C MET A 125 6.37 9.76 8.35
N GLY A 126 5.22 10.38 8.08
CA GLY A 126 5.10 11.68 7.40
C GLY A 126 4.33 12.70 8.23
#